data_AF-X1GF50-F1
#
_entry.id   AF-X1GF50-F1
#
_cell.length_a   1.000
_cell.length_b   1.000
_cell.length_c   1.000
_cell.angle_alpha   90.00
_cell.angle_beta   90.00
_cell.angle_gamma   90.00
#
_symmetry.space_group_name_H-M   'P 1'
#
loop_
_entity.id
_entity.type
_entity.pdbx_description
1 polymer ?
#
loop_
_entity_poly.entity_id
_entity_poly.type
_entity_poly.pdbx_seq_one_letter_code
_entity_poly.pdbx_strand_id
1 'polypeptide(L)' 'SDIFPTGFHGAVTAGVEVGSTVYVAGAGPVGLAAATGALLLGASVVIVGDMNADRLAQARTFGCETVD' A
#
# COMPACT_ATOMS: atom_id res chain seq x y z
N SER A 1 -13.94 8.63 8.15
CA SER A 1 -13.28 9.00 6.87
C SER A 1 -11.77 8.88 7.02
N ASP A 2 -11.30 7.99 7.90
CA ASP A 2 -10.05 8.26 8.63
C ASP A 2 -8.89 7.45 8.06
N ILE A 3 -9.19 6.33 7.38
CA ILE A 3 -8.16 5.39 6.92
C ILE A 3 -7.38 5.89 5.71
N PHE A 4 -8.03 6.59 4.76
CA PHE A 4 -7.35 7.03 3.54
C PHE A 4 -6.34 8.16 3.81
N PRO A 5 -6.71 9.25 4.51
CA PRO A 5 -5.74 10.26 4.92
C PRO A 5 -4.61 9.69 5.78
N THR A 6 -4.88 8.73 6.68
CA THR A 6 -3.84 8.07 7.48
C THR A 6 -2.87 7.28 6.61
N GLY A 7 -3.37 6.43 5.71
CA GLY A 7 -2.52 5.64 4.82
C GLY A 7 -1.71 6.52 3.87
N PHE A 8 -2.35 7.52 3.26
CA PHE A 8 -1.69 8.47 2.37
C PHE A 8 -0.63 9.30 3.10
N HIS A 9 -0.91 9.76 4.31
CA HIS A 9 0.09 10.43 5.15
C HIS A 9 1.31 9.54 5.42
N GLY A 10 1.09 8.25 5.69
CA GLY A 10 2.18 7.27 5.82
C GLY A 10 3.04 7.18 4.56
N ALA A 11 2.41 7.12 3.38
CA ALA A 11 3.14 7.09 2.10
C ALA A 11 3.95 8.39 1.85
N VAL A 12 3.35 9.57 2.10
CA VAL A 12 4.06 10.86 1.94
C VAL A 12 5.22 10.99 2.91
N THR A 13 5.01 10.66 4.19
CA THR A 13 6.05 10.78 5.23
C THR A 13 7.16 9.74 5.08
N ALA A 14 6.88 8.60 4.45
CA ALA A 14 7.89 7.63 4.04
C ALA A 14 8.74 8.09 2.85
N GLY A 15 8.44 9.25 2.25
CA GLY A 15 9.19 9.79 1.11
C GLY A 15 8.89 9.08 -0.20
N VAL A 16 7.67 8.58 -0.39
CA VAL A 16 7.28 7.97 -1.66
C VAL A 16 7.23 9.04 -2.75
N GLU A 17 8.05 8.85 -3.77
CA GLU A 17 8.15 9.68 -4.97
C GLU A 17 7.90 8.85 -6.24
N VAL A 18 7.76 9.54 -7.38
CA VAL A 18 7.64 8.90 -8.69
C VAL A 18 8.84 7.99 -8.94
N GLY A 19 8.59 6.71 -9.28
CA GLY A 19 9.65 5.72 -9.48
C GLY A 19 9.99 4.88 -8.25
N SER A 20 9.40 5.19 -7.09
CA SER A 20 9.71 4.46 -5.84
C SER A 20 9.30 2.99 -5.90
N THR A 21 10.06 2.14 -5.21
CA THR A 21 9.65 0.78 -4.85
C THR A 21 9.28 0.79 -3.37
N VAL A 22 8.04 0.44 -3.06
CA VAL A 22 7.46 0.60 -1.72
C VAL A 22 7.04 -0.75 -1.15
N TYR A 23 7.36 -0.99 0.11
CA TYR A 23 6.84 -2.13 0.87
C TYR A 23 5.88 -1.64 1.96
N VAL A 24 4.69 -2.21 2.01
CA VAL A 24 3.65 -1.91 3.01
C VAL A 24 3.42 -3.15 3.87
N ALA A 25 3.71 -3.05 5.17
CA ALA A 25 3.42 -4.10 6.13
C ALA A 25 1.95 -3.99 6.62
N GLY A 26 1.15 -4.99 6.28
CA GLY A 26 -0.26 -5.13 6.61
C GLY A 26 -1.17 -4.83 5.41
N ALA A 27 -2.06 -5.77 5.09
CA ALA A 27 -3.10 -5.66 4.06
C ALA A 27 -4.48 -5.34 4.67
N GLY A 28 -4.51 -4.76 5.88
CA GLY A 28 -5.73 -4.20 6.46
C GLY A 28 -6.18 -2.90 5.77
N PRO A 29 -7.33 -2.32 6.16
CA PRO A 29 -7.87 -1.14 5.47
C PRO A 29 -6.92 0.06 5.39
N VAL A 30 -6.14 0.32 6.44
CA VAL A 30 -5.14 1.41 6.45
C VAL A 30 -3.93 1.07 5.58
N GLY A 31 -3.50 -0.19 5.57
CA GLY A 31 -2.38 -0.65 4.74
C GLY A 31 -2.74 -0.61 3.25
N LEU A 32 -3.93 -1.03 2.87
CA LEU A 32 -4.44 -0.89 1.50
C LEU A 32 -4.59 0.59 1.09
N ALA A 33 -5.02 1.46 2.02
CA ALA A 33 -5.02 2.90 1.78
C ALA A 33 -3.62 3.47 1.58
N ALA A 34 -2.62 3.01 2.35
CA ALA A 34 -1.23 3.40 2.17
C ALA A 34 -0.65 2.90 0.83
N ALA A 35 -0.93 1.65 0.46
CA ALA A 35 -0.52 1.06 -0.81
C ALA A 35 -1.13 1.81 -2.00
N THR A 36 -2.42 2.10 -1.94
CA THR A 36 -3.11 2.91 -2.96
C THR A 36 -2.55 4.34 -2.99
N GLY A 37 -2.27 4.93 -1.83
CA GLY A 37 -1.62 6.23 -1.72
C GLY A 37 -0.23 6.26 -2.35
N ALA A 38 0.56 5.21 -2.17
CA ALA A 38 1.88 5.06 -2.79
C ALA A 38 1.78 4.97 -4.32
N LEU A 39 0.81 4.21 -4.85
CA LEU A 39 0.52 4.17 -6.30
C LEU A 39 0.12 5.56 -6.82
N LEU A 40 -0.73 6.30 -6.09
CA LEU A 40 -1.13 7.67 -6.45
C LEU A 40 0.04 8.66 -6.46
N LEU A 41 1.04 8.46 -5.58
CA LEU A 41 2.27 9.26 -5.55
C LEU A 41 3.24 8.89 -6.69
N GLY A 42 2.94 7.85 -7.47
CA GLY A 42 3.74 7.44 -8.63
C GLY A 42 4.78 6.36 -8.34
N ALA A 43 4.64 5.61 -7.24
CA ALA A 43 5.46 4.42 -7.01
C ALA A 43 5.35 3.45 -8.20
N SER A 44 6.48 2.94 -8.68
CA SER A 44 6.51 1.97 -9.79
C SER A 44 6.08 0.59 -9.35
N VAL A 45 6.42 0.21 -8.12
CA VAL A 45 6.07 -1.09 -7.54
C VAL A 45 5.65 -0.86 -6.09
N VAL A 46 4.51 -1.44 -5.71
CA VAL A 46 4.04 -1.47 -4.33
C VAL A 46 3.82 -2.91 -3.93
N ILE A 47 4.55 -3.37 -2.92
CA ILE A 47 4.51 -4.71 -2.37
C ILE A 47 3.78 -4.65 -1.02
N VAL A 48 2.76 -5.48 -0.82
CA VAL A 48 1.99 -5.56 0.42
C VAL A 48 2.23 -6.90 1.09
N GLY A 49 2.66 -6.88 2.36
CA GLY A 49 2.86 -8.09 3.17
C GLY A 49 1.76 -8.29 4.21
N ASP A 50 1.19 -9.49 4.35
CA ASP A 50 0.24 -9.83 5.43
C ASP A 50 0.16 -11.36 5.59
N MET A 51 -0.16 -11.85 6.79
CA MET A 51 -0.34 -13.29 7.03
C MET A 51 -1.73 -13.78 6.59
N ASN A 52 -2.67 -12.88 6.27
CA ASN A 52 -4.01 -13.21 5.85
C ASN A 52 -4.14 -13.19 4.31
N ALA A 53 -4.29 -14.38 3.72
CA ALA A 53 -4.39 -14.57 2.28
C ALA A 53 -5.58 -13.83 1.63
N ASP A 54 -6.73 -13.69 2.32
CA ASP A 54 -7.89 -12.97 1.78
C ASP A 54 -7.60 -11.47 1.66
N ARG A 55 -6.88 -10.91 2.62
CA ARG A 55 -6.43 -9.51 2.57
C ARG A 55 -5.40 -9.28 1.47
N LEU A 56 -4.49 -10.22 1.27
CA LEU A 56 -3.54 -10.15 0.14
C LEU A 56 -4.26 -10.29 -1.20
N ALA A 57 -5.26 -11.16 -1.31
CA ALA A 57 -6.08 -11.26 -2.52
C ALA A 57 -6.73 -9.90 -2.85
N GLN A 58 -7.24 -9.20 -1.84
CA GLN A 58 -7.73 -7.83 -2.01
C GLN A 58 -6.61 -6.89 -2.48
N ALA A 59 -5.43 -6.88 -1.85
CA ALA A 59 -4.31 -6.03 -2.27
C ALA A 59 -3.93 -6.21 -3.76
N ARG A 60 -3.95 -7.45 -4.27
CA ARG A 60 -3.69 -7.74 -5.69
C ARG A 60 -4.70 -7.06 -6.62
N THR A 61 -5.97 -6.93 -6.21
CA THR A 61 -6.98 -6.23 -7.03
C THR A 61 -6.72 -4.74 -7.21
N PHE A 62 -5.92 -4.12 -6.33
CA PHE A 62 -5.47 -2.73 -6.43
C PHE A 62 -4.19 -2.58 -7.28
N GLY A 63 -3.67 -3.68 -7.86
CA GLY A 63 -2.43 -3.67 -8.65
C GLY A 63 -1.15 -3.75 -7.81
N CYS A 64 -1.25 -4.15 -6.55
CA CYS A 64 -0.10 -4.39 -5.69
C CYS A 64 0.46 -5.79 -5.89
N GLU A 65 1.79 -5.92 -5.78
CA GLU A 65 2.44 -7.20 -5.54
C GLU A 65 2.21 -7.61 -4.08
N THR A 66 2.21 -8.90 -3.78
CA THR A 66 1.97 -9.36 -2.39
C THR A 66 2.90 -10.46 -1.95
N VAL A 67 3.26 -10.45 -0.67
CA VAL A 67 4.09 -11.45 0.00
C VAL A 67 3.40 -11.92 1.29
N ASP A 68 3.53 -13.20 1.61
CA ASP A 68 3.01 -13.85 2.83
C ASP A 68 4.07 -13.98 3.93
#